data_AF-V4TE12-F1
#
_entry.id   AF-V4TE12-F1
#
_cell.length_a   1.000
_cell.length_b   1.000
_cell.length_c   1.000
_cell.angle_alpha   90.00
_cell.angle_beta   90.00
_cell.angle_gamma   90.00
#
_symmetry.space_group_name_H-M   'P 1'
#
loop_
_entity.id
_entity.type
_entity.pdbx_description
1 polymer ?
#
loop_
_entity_poly.entity_id
_entity_poly.type
_entity_poly.pdbx_seq_one_letter_code
_entity_poly.pdbx_strand_id
1 'polypeptide(L)'
;MAEKEESQNPTPPPPVTETEQPPSTATAVKEPAVTSQTEEQPPAAPAVENRSLAAMMEKEASAPEKTKEDVAVAADSVEKVDEKEKQPPPVQPEERKIPQTLISFKEESNVIADLSDSERKALQELKQLVQEALNNRHFTSPKEEEKEKQPPPSSDAPKTDGPSSESDKSTEIKPPQEQQAPAEVAPPPPQPPAEEEVSIWGVPLLKDDRTDVILLKFLRARDFKVRDAFVMIKNTIQWRKDFGIEALLNEDLGDDLEKVVFMHGFDRDGHPVCYNVYGEFQNKQLYAKTFSDEEKRMKFLRWRIQFLERSIRKLNFRPGGVSTIFQVNDLKNSPGPGKRELRIATKQALQLLQDNYPEFVAKQVFINVPWWYLAFHTMISPFMTQRTKSKFVFAGPSKSAETLFKYISPEHVPIQYGGLSVDYCDCNPEFTIDDPATEITVKPATKQNVEIIIYEKCTVVWEIRVVGWEVSYGAEFVPEAKDKYTIIIQKPTKLSPTDEPVVCQRFKVDELGKILLTVDNPTSKKKKLLYRFKVEPF
;
A
#
# COMPACT_ATOMS: atom_id res chain seq x y z
N MET A 1 54.82 -22.62 -39.73
CA MET A 1 53.61 -22.06 -39.09
C MET A 1 52.68 -23.25 -38.85
N ALA A 2 52.83 -24.00 -37.75
CA ALA A 2 52.76 -23.59 -36.34
C ALA A 2 51.30 -23.36 -35.91
N GLU A 3 50.77 -24.00 -34.85
CA GLU A 3 51.39 -25.05 -34.01
C GLU A 3 50.33 -25.96 -33.35
N LYS A 4 50.77 -26.97 -32.58
CA LYS A 4 49.94 -27.88 -31.79
C LYS A 4 50.45 -27.92 -30.36
N GLU A 5 49.55 -27.75 -29.40
CA GLU A 5 49.61 -28.29 -28.04
C GLU A 5 48.20 -28.86 -27.78
N GLU A 6 47.95 -30.11 -27.37
CA GLU A 6 48.59 -30.99 -26.40
C GLU A 6 48.41 -30.51 -24.95
N SER A 7 47.68 -31.30 -24.17
CA SER A 7 47.38 -31.06 -22.75
C SER A 7 47.56 -32.37 -21.99
N GLN A 8 48.34 -32.32 -20.91
CA GLN A 8 48.81 -33.50 -20.19
C GLN A 8 48.00 -33.75 -18.91
N ASN A 9 48.00 -35.01 -18.47
CA ASN A 9 47.32 -35.47 -17.25
C ASN A 9 48.33 -36.16 -16.31
N PRO A 10 48.26 -35.95 -14.98
CA PRO A 10 48.90 -36.84 -14.00
C PRO A 10 47.93 -37.39 -12.92
N THR A 11 48.42 -38.36 -12.12
CA THR A 11 47.63 -39.42 -11.45
C THR A 11 47.60 -39.32 -9.88
N PRO A 12 46.51 -39.74 -9.17
CA PRO A 12 46.43 -39.99 -7.70
C PRO A 12 47.15 -41.29 -7.22
N PRO A 13 47.22 -41.73 -5.92
CA PRO A 13 46.40 -41.48 -4.70
C PRO A 13 47.27 -40.99 -3.48
N PRO A 14 47.24 -41.40 -2.15
CA PRO A 14 46.55 -42.45 -1.32
C PRO A 14 45.74 -41.92 -0.06
N PRO A 15 45.18 -42.79 0.83
CA PRO A 15 44.30 -42.41 1.97
C PRO A 15 44.73 -42.90 3.39
N VAL A 16 43.98 -42.54 4.46
CA VAL A 16 44.02 -43.12 5.85
C VAL A 16 42.61 -43.13 6.52
N THR A 17 42.35 -44.03 7.48
CA THR A 17 41.07 -44.31 8.19
C THR A 17 41.05 -44.02 9.71
N GLU A 18 39.85 -44.02 10.32
CA GLU A 18 39.52 -44.25 11.77
C GLU A 18 40.04 -43.23 12.82
N THR A 19 39.48 -43.02 14.03
CA THR A 19 38.23 -43.47 14.74
C THR A 19 37.58 -42.21 15.42
N GLU A 20 36.75 -42.13 16.49
CA GLU A 20 36.13 -43.01 17.51
C GLU A 20 34.85 -42.36 18.12
N GLN A 21 34.19 -42.95 19.14
CA GLN A 21 32.98 -42.38 19.81
C GLN A 21 32.70 -42.96 21.22
N PRO A 22 31.88 -42.33 22.10
CA PRO A 22 32.02 -40.99 22.72
C PRO A 22 32.64 -41.04 24.16
N PRO A 23 31.98 -41.30 25.33
CA PRO A 23 30.61 -41.08 25.84
C PRO A 23 30.47 -40.32 27.23
N SER A 24 29.22 -39.99 27.60
CA SER A 24 28.64 -40.00 28.98
C SER A 24 28.69 -38.80 29.97
N THR A 25 27.47 -38.36 30.35
CA THR A 25 26.96 -37.92 31.69
C THR A 25 27.44 -36.68 32.47
N ALA A 26 26.48 -35.76 32.67
CA ALA A 26 26.02 -35.14 33.94
C ALA A 26 26.92 -34.20 34.79
N THR A 27 26.38 -33.01 35.14
CA THR A 27 25.90 -32.61 36.49
C THR A 27 25.53 -31.11 36.51
N ALA A 28 24.65 -30.67 37.41
CA ALA A 28 24.18 -29.27 37.52
C ALA A 28 25.02 -28.41 38.49
N VAL A 29 25.05 -27.08 38.25
CA VAL A 29 25.56 -26.06 39.17
C VAL A 29 24.55 -24.90 39.25
N LYS A 30 24.47 -24.23 40.40
CA LYS A 30 23.54 -23.13 40.69
C LYS A 30 24.17 -21.74 40.49
N GLU A 31 23.33 -20.78 40.11
CA GLU A 31 23.16 -19.39 40.65
C GLU A 31 24.35 -18.66 41.32
N PRO A 32 24.47 -17.33 41.11
CA PRO A 32 23.49 -16.39 41.70
C PRO A 32 22.97 -15.28 40.77
N ALA A 33 21.92 -14.60 41.25
CA ALA A 33 21.22 -13.53 40.54
C ALA A 33 21.95 -12.18 40.57
N VAL A 34 21.66 -11.33 39.58
CA VAL A 34 21.89 -9.88 39.62
C VAL A 34 20.55 -9.18 39.37
N THR A 35 20.02 -8.53 40.39
CA THR A 35 18.81 -7.68 40.28
C THR A 35 19.19 -6.28 39.81
N SER A 36 18.82 -5.93 38.59
CA SER A 36 18.76 -4.53 38.13
C SER A 36 17.30 -4.14 37.93
N GLN A 37 16.79 -3.25 38.77
CA GLN A 37 15.46 -2.67 38.59
C GLN A 37 15.50 -1.69 37.41
N THR A 38 14.74 -2.00 36.36
CA THR A 38 14.42 -1.04 35.29
C THR A 38 12.97 -0.60 35.52
N GLU A 39 12.73 0.70 35.51
CA GLU A 39 11.39 1.27 35.70
C GLU A 39 10.53 0.99 34.46
N GLU A 40 9.65 -0.01 34.55
CA GLU A 40 8.94 -0.57 33.39
C GLU A 40 7.76 0.34 32.97
N GLN A 41 8.07 1.32 32.12
CA GLN A 41 7.06 2.08 31.39
C GLN A 41 6.26 1.09 30.51
N PRO A 42 4.93 0.94 30.71
CA PRO A 42 4.19 -0.17 30.12
C PRO A 42 4.15 -0.07 28.59
N PRO A 43 4.52 -1.13 27.85
CA PRO A 43 4.58 -1.08 26.40
C PRO A 43 3.17 -0.90 25.82
N ALA A 44 2.97 0.19 25.08
CA ALA A 44 1.69 0.49 24.44
C ALA A 44 1.30 -0.65 23.48
N ALA A 45 0.15 -1.28 23.71
CA ALA A 45 -0.29 -2.41 22.90
C ALA A 45 -0.52 -1.97 21.43
N PRO A 46 0.17 -2.58 20.44
CA PRO A 46 0.03 -2.20 19.04
C PRO A 46 -1.33 -2.62 18.48
N ALA A 47 -1.79 -1.90 17.44
CA ALA A 47 -3.08 -2.15 16.80
C ALA A 47 -3.18 -3.60 16.28
N VAL A 48 -4.23 -4.31 16.72
CA VAL A 48 -4.42 -5.76 16.54
C VAL A 48 -4.34 -6.20 15.06
N GLU A 49 -4.82 -5.34 14.17
CA GLU A 49 -4.83 -5.58 12.72
C GLU A 49 -3.44 -5.49 12.09
N ASN A 50 -2.70 -4.42 12.32
CA ASN A 50 -1.35 -4.24 11.75
C ASN A 50 -0.33 -5.21 12.38
N ARG A 51 -0.55 -5.63 13.64
CA ARG A 51 0.17 -6.75 14.26
C ARG A 51 0.04 -8.04 13.43
N SER A 52 -1.06 -8.23 12.69
CA SER A 52 -1.24 -9.35 11.78
C SER A 52 -0.25 -9.26 10.60
N LEU A 53 -0.21 -8.13 9.89
CA LEU A 53 0.70 -7.95 8.76
C LEU A 53 2.16 -8.13 9.20
N ALA A 54 2.54 -7.58 10.35
CA ALA A 54 3.87 -7.75 10.91
C ALA A 54 4.17 -9.22 11.23
N ALA A 55 3.27 -9.91 11.96
CA ALA A 55 3.44 -11.32 12.30
C ALA A 55 3.44 -12.26 11.07
N MET A 56 2.76 -11.87 9.98
CA MET A 56 2.85 -12.56 8.69
C MET A 56 4.26 -12.40 8.10
N MET A 57 4.76 -11.17 7.96
CA MET A 57 6.10 -10.92 7.40
C MET A 57 7.24 -11.45 8.30
N GLU A 58 7.04 -11.50 9.61
CA GLU A 58 7.99 -12.11 10.56
C GLU A 58 8.00 -13.64 10.50
N LYS A 59 6.83 -14.28 10.36
CA LYS A 59 6.79 -15.73 10.12
C LYS A 59 7.35 -16.09 8.74
N GLU A 60 7.13 -15.26 7.71
CA GLU A 60 7.72 -15.42 6.38
C GLU A 60 9.26 -15.34 6.45
N ALA A 61 9.78 -14.39 7.23
CA ALA A 61 11.20 -14.24 7.54
C ALA A 61 11.83 -15.42 8.32
N SER A 62 11.02 -16.35 8.84
CA SER A 62 11.44 -17.55 9.59
C SER A 62 11.25 -18.87 8.83
N ALA A 63 10.68 -18.84 7.61
CA ALA A 63 10.45 -20.04 6.83
C ALA A 63 11.78 -20.63 6.31
N PRO A 64 12.09 -21.92 6.55
CA PRO A 64 13.35 -22.51 6.12
C PRO A 64 13.41 -22.66 4.60
N GLU A 65 14.57 -22.28 4.04
CA GLU A 65 14.84 -22.33 2.62
C GLU A 65 15.01 -23.78 2.14
N LYS A 66 14.03 -24.30 1.39
CA LYS A 66 14.17 -25.60 0.72
C LYS A 66 14.97 -25.44 -0.57
N THR A 67 16.22 -25.90 -0.54
CA THR A 67 17.07 -26.10 -1.71
C THR A 67 16.43 -27.08 -2.71
N LYS A 68 16.88 -27.02 -3.97
CA LYS A 68 16.36 -27.85 -5.08
C LYS A 68 17.27 -29.03 -5.40
N GLU A 69 17.01 -30.16 -4.76
CA GLU A 69 17.48 -31.52 -5.05
C GLU A 69 16.57 -32.43 -4.19
N ASP A 70 15.91 -33.50 -4.65
CA ASP A 70 15.77 -34.10 -5.98
C ASP A 70 14.30 -34.47 -6.24
N VAL A 71 13.84 -34.36 -7.50
CA VAL A 71 12.77 -35.23 -8.05
C VAL A 71 13.04 -35.46 -9.54
N ALA A 72 13.76 -36.53 -9.86
CA ALA A 72 13.94 -37.01 -11.23
C ALA A 72 13.34 -38.42 -11.38
N VAL A 73 12.47 -38.56 -12.39
CA VAL A 73 12.06 -39.81 -13.08
C VAL A 73 11.79 -41.06 -12.22
N ALA A 74 10.51 -41.38 -12.04
CA ALA A 74 10.05 -42.77 -11.99
C ALA A 74 8.66 -42.86 -12.64
N ALA A 75 8.55 -43.63 -13.72
CA ALA A 75 7.30 -44.00 -14.39
C ALA A 75 7.43 -45.46 -14.86
N ASP A 76 6.32 -46.19 -14.88
CA ASP A 76 6.24 -47.66 -14.94
C ASP A 76 6.93 -48.38 -13.75
N SER A 77 6.43 -49.50 -13.23
CA SER A 77 5.59 -50.51 -13.90
C SER A 77 4.35 -50.95 -13.10
N VAL A 78 3.47 -51.71 -13.76
CA VAL A 78 2.19 -52.22 -13.24
C VAL A 78 2.23 -53.74 -13.12
N GLU A 79 1.73 -54.29 -12.01
CA GLU A 79 1.13 -55.62 -12.02
C GLU A 79 -0.11 -55.68 -11.10
N LYS A 80 -0.98 -56.68 -11.31
CA LYS A 80 -2.39 -56.66 -10.86
C LYS A 80 -2.64 -57.52 -9.61
N VAL A 81 -3.64 -57.12 -8.84
CA VAL A 81 -4.61 -58.04 -8.24
C VAL A 81 -6.02 -57.46 -8.45
N ASP A 82 -6.92 -58.24 -9.03
CA ASP A 82 -8.34 -57.90 -9.21
C ASP A 82 -9.15 -58.31 -7.97
N GLU A 83 -10.04 -57.45 -7.45
CA GLU A 83 -11.17 -57.88 -6.62
C GLU A 83 -12.44 -57.03 -6.89
N LYS A 84 -13.62 -57.62 -6.68
CA LYS A 84 -14.86 -57.20 -7.35
C LYS A 84 -15.71 -56.17 -6.61
N GLU A 85 -15.93 -55.07 -7.31
CA GLU A 85 -17.26 -54.50 -7.62
C GLU A 85 -18.34 -54.47 -6.51
N LYS A 86 -18.60 -53.27 -5.99
CA LYS A 86 -19.96 -52.82 -5.64
C LYS A 86 -20.05 -51.29 -5.69
N GLN A 87 -20.82 -50.75 -6.64
CA GLN A 87 -21.03 -49.31 -6.80
C GLN A 87 -22.18 -48.79 -5.92
N PRO A 88 -21.98 -47.66 -5.22
CA PRO A 88 -23.00 -46.66 -4.96
C PRO A 88 -23.14 -45.68 -6.15
N PRO A 89 -24.25 -44.91 -6.26
CA PRO A 89 -24.52 -44.05 -7.42
C PRO A 89 -23.60 -42.83 -7.53
N PRO A 90 -23.48 -42.21 -8.73
CA PRO A 90 -22.60 -41.08 -8.96
C PRO A 90 -23.05 -39.81 -8.21
N VAL A 91 -22.27 -39.42 -7.21
CA VAL A 91 -22.39 -38.10 -6.57
C VAL A 91 -21.89 -37.04 -7.55
N GLN A 92 -22.77 -36.11 -7.91
CA GLN A 92 -22.42 -34.99 -8.78
C GLN A 92 -21.38 -34.10 -8.09
N PRO A 93 -20.43 -33.49 -8.83
CA PRO A 93 -19.58 -32.46 -8.26
C PRO A 93 -20.40 -31.19 -8.02
N GLU A 94 -21.03 -31.09 -6.85
CA GLU A 94 -21.63 -29.83 -6.41
C GLU A 94 -20.52 -28.76 -6.38
N GLU A 95 -20.67 -27.74 -7.21
CA GLU A 95 -20.00 -26.48 -6.99
C GLU A 95 -20.37 -26.00 -5.59
N ARG A 96 -19.41 -26.04 -4.66
CA ARG A 96 -19.56 -25.40 -3.34
C ARG A 96 -19.70 -23.89 -3.55
N LYS A 97 -20.93 -23.45 -3.79
CA LYS A 97 -21.34 -22.05 -3.83
C LYS A 97 -20.95 -21.43 -2.50
N ILE A 98 -19.85 -20.68 -2.50
CA ILE A 98 -19.43 -19.85 -1.38
C ILE A 98 -20.62 -18.94 -1.06
N PRO A 99 -21.19 -18.99 0.15
CA PRO A 99 -22.37 -18.19 0.47
C PRO A 99 -22.08 -16.70 0.23
N GLN A 100 -22.93 -16.04 -0.57
CA GLN A 100 -22.76 -14.61 -0.91
C GLN A 100 -22.81 -13.69 0.34
N THR A 101 -23.29 -14.21 1.47
CA THR A 101 -23.27 -13.59 2.80
C THR A 101 -21.86 -13.37 3.38
N LEU A 102 -20.80 -13.98 2.82
CA LEU A 102 -19.42 -13.79 3.28
C LEU A 102 -18.70 -12.56 2.67
N ILE A 103 -19.40 -11.71 1.91
CA ILE A 103 -18.79 -10.59 1.17
C ILE A 103 -18.87 -9.24 1.90
N SER A 104 -19.91 -9.00 2.72
CA SER A 104 -20.14 -7.70 3.37
C SER A 104 -19.62 -7.63 4.80
N PHE A 105 -18.31 -7.47 4.95
CA PHE A 105 -17.77 -6.71 6.08
C PHE A 105 -17.79 -5.24 5.68
N LYS A 106 -18.80 -4.50 6.14
CA LYS A 106 -18.97 -3.06 5.92
C LYS A 106 -17.95 -2.29 6.77
N GLU A 107 -17.43 -1.17 6.29
CA GLU A 107 -16.63 -0.26 7.14
C GLU A 107 -17.47 0.23 8.33
N GLU A 108 -16.83 0.34 9.50
CA GLU A 108 -17.45 0.86 10.72
C GLU A 108 -17.78 2.36 10.54
N SER A 109 -19.06 2.73 10.67
CA SER A 109 -19.54 4.05 10.24
C SER A 109 -18.85 5.22 10.94
N ASN A 110 -18.50 6.25 10.18
CA ASN A 110 -17.90 7.49 10.66
C ASN A 110 -18.96 8.54 11.06
N VAL A 111 -20.22 8.12 11.27
CA VAL A 111 -21.36 8.98 11.65
C VAL A 111 -21.78 8.72 13.10
N ILE A 112 -21.87 9.77 13.92
CA ILE A 112 -22.13 9.70 15.38
C ILE A 112 -23.48 9.01 15.71
N ALA A 113 -24.46 9.10 14.82
CA ALA A 113 -25.77 8.47 14.96
C ALA A 113 -25.71 6.93 14.88
N ASP A 114 -24.82 6.39 14.04
CA ASP A 114 -24.71 4.95 13.76
C ASP A 114 -23.95 4.17 14.86
N LEU A 115 -23.24 4.89 15.73
CA LEU A 115 -22.50 4.33 16.86
C LEU A 115 -23.43 3.69 17.91
N SER A 116 -22.89 2.78 18.73
CA SER A 116 -23.52 2.39 20.00
C SER A 116 -23.35 3.48 21.07
N ASP A 117 -24.15 3.42 22.15
CA ASP A 117 -24.04 4.38 23.25
C ASP A 117 -22.71 4.25 24.03
N SER A 118 -22.14 3.05 24.05
CA SER A 118 -20.78 2.80 24.54
C SER A 118 -19.71 3.55 23.72
N GLU A 119 -19.81 3.51 22.39
CA GLU A 119 -18.86 4.20 21.50
C GLU A 119 -19.07 5.71 21.52
N ARG A 120 -20.32 6.19 21.56
CA ARG A 120 -20.64 7.62 21.79
C ARG A 120 -20.04 8.13 23.11
N LYS A 121 -20.18 7.37 24.20
CA LYS A 121 -19.60 7.72 25.50
C LYS A 121 -18.06 7.74 25.45
N ALA A 122 -17.45 6.74 24.82
CA ALA A 122 -15.99 6.68 24.66
C ALA A 122 -15.44 7.85 23.82
N LEU A 123 -16.17 8.26 22.78
CA LEU A 123 -15.84 9.45 21.98
C LEU A 123 -15.97 10.74 22.81
N GLN A 124 -17.01 10.88 23.64
CA GLN A 124 -17.16 12.03 24.53
C GLN A 124 -16.07 12.11 25.60
N GLU A 125 -15.72 10.99 26.26
CA GLU A 125 -14.62 10.97 27.23
C GLU A 125 -13.27 11.30 26.56
N LEU A 126 -13.01 10.76 25.36
CA LEU A 126 -11.78 11.06 24.62
C LEU A 126 -11.69 12.54 24.22
N LYS A 127 -12.80 13.15 23.76
CA LYS A 127 -12.85 14.60 23.49
C LYS A 127 -12.50 15.41 24.73
N GLN A 128 -13.01 15.03 25.90
CA GLN A 128 -12.71 15.72 27.16
C GLN A 128 -11.21 15.66 27.50
N LEU A 129 -10.56 14.50 27.34
CA LEU A 129 -9.12 14.35 27.58
C LEU A 129 -8.27 15.14 26.57
N VAL A 130 -8.68 15.19 25.30
CA VAL A 130 -8.00 16.00 24.29
C VAL A 130 -8.17 17.49 24.58
N GLN A 131 -9.36 17.94 25.02
CA GLN A 131 -9.59 19.33 25.44
C GLN A 131 -8.74 19.71 26.65
N GLU A 132 -8.70 18.86 27.68
CA GLU A 132 -7.86 19.06 28.86
C GLU A 132 -6.37 19.16 28.48
N ALA A 133 -5.91 18.30 27.58
CA ALA A 133 -4.54 18.30 27.09
C ALA A 133 -4.19 19.52 26.22
N LEU A 134 -5.14 20.06 25.44
CA LEU A 134 -4.98 21.33 24.72
C LEU A 134 -4.89 22.51 25.71
N ASN A 135 -5.83 22.59 26.66
CA ASN A 135 -5.86 23.64 27.69
C ASN A 135 -4.56 23.66 28.52
N ASN A 136 -4.09 22.48 28.92
CA ASN A 136 -2.88 22.30 29.73
C ASN A 136 -1.58 22.29 28.88
N ARG A 137 -1.65 22.66 27.58
CA ARG A 137 -0.50 22.73 26.66
C ARG A 137 0.31 21.43 26.51
N HIS A 138 -0.28 20.27 26.85
CA HIS A 138 0.35 18.94 26.79
C HIS A 138 0.72 18.46 25.38
N PHE A 139 0.36 19.21 24.33
CA PHE A 139 0.71 18.96 22.93
C PHE A 139 1.67 20.00 22.33
N THR A 140 1.95 21.09 23.04
CA THR A 140 2.88 22.15 22.62
C THR A 140 4.22 21.95 23.32
N SER A 141 5.33 22.02 22.59
CA SER A 141 6.66 21.85 23.18
C SER A 141 6.94 22.98 24.18
N PRO A 142 7.65 22.74 25.31
CA PRO A 142 8.14 23.82 26.15
C PRO A 142 9.02 24.77 25.34
N LYS A 143 8.65 26.05 25.26
CA LYS A 143 9.58 27.11 24.87
C LYS A 143 10.56 27.37 26.02
N GLU A 144 11.74 27.88 25.68
CA GLU A 144 12.83 28.10 26.64
C GLU A 144 12.53 29.23 27.64
N GLU A 145 11.77 28.93 28.70
CA GLU A 145 11.49 29.85 29.82
C GLU A 145 12.01 29.34 31.18
N GLU A 146 12.87 28.32 31.21
CA GLU A 146 13.62 27.88 32.41
C GLU A 146 15.15 28.06 32.24
N LYS A 147 15.59 29.29 31.98
CA LYS A 147 17.02 29.63 31.95
C LYS A 147 17.43 30.94 32.62
N GLU A 148 16.66 31.42 33.60
CA GLU A 148 17.14 32.48 34.50
C GLU A 148 16.49 32.45 35.89
N LYS A 149 17.18 31.85 36.89
CA LYS A 149 17.00 32.10 38.35
C LYS A 149 17.98 31.30 39.25
N GLN A 150 19.28 31.52 39.10
CA GLN A 150 20.24 31.33 40.20
C GLN A 150 21.25 32.50 40.23
N PRO A 151 21.47 33.16 41.38
CA PRO A 151 22.48 34.20 41.52
C PRO A 151 23.89 33.61 41.65
N PRO A 152 24.95 34.32 41.24
CA PRO A 152 26.32 33.80 41.28
C PRO A 152 26.91 33.84 42.71
N PRO A 153 27.59 32.77 43.16
CA PRO A 153 28.50 32.84 44.30
C PRO A 153 29.83 33.51 43.90
N SER A 154 30.38 34.33 44.79
CA SER A 154 31.65 35.04 44.60
C SER A 154 32.84 34.32 45.23
N SER A 155 34.05 34.52 44.65
CA SER A 155 35.39 34.31 45.26
C SER A 155 35.68 32.91 45.85
N ASP A 156 36.78 32.24 45.48
CA ASP A 156 38.14 32.73 45.72
C ASP A 156 39.17 32.27 44.67
N ALA A 157 40.34 32.93 44.66
CA ALA A 157 41.49 32.57 43.84
C ALA A 157 42.84 32.90 44.51
N PRO A 158 43.85 32.02 44.42
CA PRO A 158 45.25 32.39 44.62
C PRO A 158 45.93 32.85 43.31
N LYS A 159 46.99 33.68 43.46
CA LYS A 159 47.87 34.23 42.40
C LYS A 159 49.08 33.29 42.19
N THR A 160 50.02 33.45 41.25
CA THR A 160 50.39 34.53 40.29
C THR A 160 50.53 33.94 38.85
N ASP A 161 51.14 34.50 37.79
CA ASP A 161 52.01 35.68 37.58
C ASP A 161 51.96 36.21 36.11
N GLY A 162 52.81 37.19 35.76
CA GLY A 162 52.96 37.77 34.41
C GLY A 162 54.22 37.31 33.63
N PRO A 163 54.73 38.07 32.63
CA PRO A 163 54.33 39.44 32.24
C PRO A 163 54.28 39.79 30.71
N SER A 164 53.79 41.02 30.43
CA SER A 164 54.20 42.01 29.40
C SER A 164 54.08 41.77 27.87
N SER A 165 53.24 42.59 27.21
CA SER A 165 53.50 43.52 26.07
C SER A 165 52.15 43.97 25.46
N GLU A 166 51.73 45.24 25.45
CA GLU A 166 52.22 46.48 24.79
C GLU A 166 51.95 46.58 23.27
N SER A 167 50.99 47.43 22.87
CA SER A 167 51.16 48.42 21.77
C SER A 167 50.07 49.52 21.76
N ASP A 168 50.51 50.77 21.58
CA ASP A 168 49.76 52.00 21.21
C ASP A 168 49.21 51.94 19.75
N LYS A 169 48.36 52.84 19.21
CA LYS A 169 47.68 54.11 19.62
C LYS A 169 46.31 54.22 18.88
N SER A 170 45.58 55.32 18.62
CA SER A 170 45.82 56.78 18.58
C SER A 170 44.50 57.59 18.80
N THR A 171 44.48 58.89 18.50
CA THR A 171 43.39 59.85 18.78
C THR A 171 43.18 60.89 17.64
N GLU A 172 42.23 61.83 17.84
CA GLU A 172 41.98 63.12 17.13
C GLU A 172 40.66 63.19 16.29
N ILE A 173 39.96 64.34 16.18
CA ILE A 173 39.07 65.06 17.11
C ILE A 173 38.32 66.17 16.29
N LYS A 174 36.99 66.04 16.11
CA LYS A 174 35.92 67.11 16.13
C LYS A 174 36.05 68.39 15.23
N PRO A 175 35.07 69.35 15.16
CA PRO A 175 33.70 69.42 15.70
C PRO A 175 32.60 69.72 14.60
N PRO A 176 31.53 70.57 14.72
CA PRO A 176 30.15 70.07 14.49
C PRO A 176 29.16 70.95 13.65
N GLN A 177 27.99 70.41 13.24
CA GLN A 177 26.73 71.18 13.22
C GLN A 177 25.43 70.35 13.11
N GLU A 178 24.57 70.51 14.13
CA GLU A 178 23.11 70.75 14.07
C GLU A 178 22.22 70.12 12.97
N GLN A 179 21.35 69.15 13.34
CA GLN A 179 19.88 69.25 13.15
C GLN A 179 19.05 68.11 13.80
N GLN A 180 17.98 68.52 14.49
CA GLN A 180 16.67 67.89 14.78
C GLN A 180 16.55 66.37 15.07
N ALA A 181 15.90 66.06 16.21
CA ALA A 181 15.48 64.71 16.58
C ALA A 181 14.05 64.37 16.08
N PRO A 182 13.81 63.16 15.52
CA PRO A 182 12.48 62.54 15.46
C PRO A 182 12.12 61.87 16.80
N ALA A 183 10.83 61.63 17.03
CA ALA A 183 10.36 61.03 18.28
C ALA A 183 10.68 59.54 18.41
N GLU A 184 10.92 59.10 19.65
CA GLU A 184 11.03 57.70 20.03
C GLU A 184 9.67 56.99 19.87
N VAL A 185 9.50 56.26 18.77
CA VAL A 185 8.31 55.41 18.56
C VAL A 185 8.46 54.18 19.44
N ALA A 186 7.71 54.13 20.54
CA ALA A 186 7.66 52.97 21.41
C ALA A 186 7.34 51.69 20.60
N PRO A 187 8.01 50.57 20.87
CA PRO A 187 7.74 49.32 20.16
C PRO A 187 6.27 48.92 20.35
N PRO A 188 5.60 48.36 19.32
CA PRO A 188 4.24 47.88 19.47
C PRO A 188 4.19 46.82 20.59
N PRO A 189 3.11 46.79 21.39
CA PRO A 189 2.99 45.81 22.46
C PRO A 189 3.12 44.39 21.88
N PRO A 190 3.79 43.46 22.59
CA PRO A 190 4.00 42.11 22.08
C PRO A 190 2.65 41.48 21.74
N GLN A 191 2.48 41.10 20.48
CA GLN A 191 1.31 40.33 20.07
C GLN A 191 1.28 39.05 20.92
N PRO A 192 0.11 38.66 21.46
CA PRO A 192 0.01 37.40 22.19
C PRO A 192 0.50 36.28 21.27
N PRO A 193 1.35 35.36 21.76
CA PRO A 193 1.91 34.31 20.90
C PRO A 193 0.75 33.52 20.31
N ALA A 194 0.71 33.46 18.96
CA ALA A 194 -0.36 32.81 18.23
C ALA A 194 -0.61 31.40 18.80
N GLU A 195 -1.86 31.11 19.14
CA GLU A 195 -2.24 29.81 19.70
C GLU A 195 -1.83 28.70 18.72
N GLU A 196 -0.91 27.82 19.13
CA GLU A 196 -0.38 26.78 18.27
C GLU A 196 -1.48 25.75 17.99
N GLU A 197 -2.21 25.94 16.88
CA GLU A 197 -3.39 25.15 16.54
C GLU A 197 -3.01 23.70 16.20
N VAL A 198 -3.11 22.85 17.22
CA VAL A 198 -2.76 21.44 17.11
C VAL A 198 -3.70 20.74 16.12
N SER A 199 -3.12 20.26 15.03
CA SER A 199 -3.81 19.54 13.97
C SER A 199 -3.16 18.19 13.69
N ILE A 200 -3.94 17.26 13.17
CA ILE A 200 -3.46 15.97 12.66
C ILE A 200 -4.02 15.81 11.25
N TRP A 201 -3.15 15.51 10.27
CA TRP A 201 -3.52 15.34 8.85
C TRP A 201 -4.31 16.50 8.22
N GLY A 202 -4.13 17.74 8.70
CA GLY A 202 -4.89 18.91 8.23
C GLY A 202 -6.29 19.08 8.86
N VAL A 203 -6.62 18.30 9.89
CA VAL A 203 -7.80 18.51 10.75
C VAL A 203 -7.35 19.15 12.07
N PRO A 204 -7.73 20.41 12.38
CA PRO A 204 -7.45 21.04 13.65
C PRO A 204 -8.35 20.46 14.75
N LEU A 205 -7.76 20.06 15.87
CA LEU A 205 -8.46 19.27 16.89
C LEU A 205 -9.52 20.09 17.64
N LEU A 206 -10.72 19.51 17.74
CA LEU A 206 -11.90 20.03 18.44
C LEU A 206 -12.48 21.35 17.89
N LYS A 207 -12.01 21.82 16.72
CA LYS A 207 -12.57 23.01 16.05
C LYS A 207 -13.83 22.71 15.24
N ASP A 208 -13.91 21.52 14.63
CA ASP A 208 -15.07 21.08 13.85
C ASP A 208 -15.30 19.55 13.89
N ASP A 209 -16.39 19.12 13.25
CA ASP A 209 -16.92 17.75 13.24
C ASP A 209 -16.00 16.71 12.60
N ARG A 210 -15.01 17.13 11.80
CA ARG A 210 -13.98 16.23 11.26
C ARG A 210 -13.12 15.62 12.37
N THR A 211 -13.03 16.27 13.52
CA THR A 211 -12.34 15.74 14.70
C THR A 211 -12.93 14.41 15.15
N ASP A 212 -14.24 14.21 15.03
CA ASP A 212 -14.89 12.98 15.48
C ASP A 212 -14.43 11.77 14.65
N VAL A 213 -14.28 11.96 13.33
CA VAL A 213 -13.75 10.94 12.42
C VAL A 213 -12.28 10.62 12.74
N ILE A 214 -11.49 11.63 13.13
CA ILE A 214 -10.11 11.42 13.61
C ILE A 214 -10.08 10.61 14.91
N LEU A 215 -10.84 11.02 15.93
CA LEU A 215 -10.84 10.36 17.24
C LEU A 215 -11.39 8.93 17.19
N LEU A 216 -12.38 8.67 16.32
CA LEU A 216 -12.90 7.31 16.09
C LEU A 216 -11.83 6.35 15.54
N LYS A 217 -10.90 6.81 14.68
CA LYS A 217 -9.78 5.96 14.22
C LYS A 217 -8.88 5.51 15.37
N PHE A 218 -8.50 6.44 16.26
CA PHE A 218 -7.69 6.12 17.45
C PHE A 218 -8.43 5.21 18.44
N LEU A 219 -9.74 5.42 18.67
CA LEU A 219 -10.56 4.54 19.50
C LEU A 219 -10.63 3.11 18.93
N ARG A 220 -10.96 2.97 17.64
CA ARG A 220 -11.04 1.67 16.95
C ARG A 220 -9.73 0.90 16.97
N ALA A 221 -8.60 1.59 16.81
CA ALA A 221 -7.26 1.01 16.88
C ALA A 221 -6.83 0.58 18.30
N ARG A 222 -7.64 0.87 19.32
CA ARG A 222 -7.44 0.49 20.73
C ARG A 222 -8.71 -0.11 21.36
N ASP A 223 -9.59 -0.71 20.56
CA ASP A 223 -10.82 -1.38 21.02
C ASP A 223 -11.70 -0.52 21.93
N PHE A 224 -11.82 0.78 21.61
CA PHE A 224 -12.52 1.83 22.37
C PHE A 224 -12.01 2.08 23.81
N LYS A 225 -10.80 1.60 24.15
CA LYS A 225 -10.12 1.95 25.41
C LYS A 225 -9.66 3.40 25.36
N VAL A 226 -10.46 4.29 25.93
CA VAL A 226 -10.28 5.76 25.89
C VAL A 226 -8.87 6.20 26.30
N ARG A 227 -8.30 5.62 27.36
CA ARG A 227 -6.97 6.00 27.87
C ARG A 227 -5.85 5.56 26.93
N ASP A 228 -5.91 4.35 26.40
CA ASP A 228 -4.95 3.83 25.41
C ASP A 228 -5.01 4.64 24.11
N ALA A 229 -6.21 5.02 23.66
CA ALA A 229 -6.42 5.87 22.49
C ALA A 229 -5.87 7.30 22.71
N PHE A 230 -6.06 7.87 23.90
CA PHE A 230 -5.50 9.18 24.27
C PHE A 230 -3.96 9.16 24.33
N VAL A 231 -3.35 8.10 24.89
CA VAL A 231 -1.89 7.90 24.86
C VAL A 231 -1.39 7.77 23.43
N MET A 232 -2.10 7.02 22.56
CA MET A 232 -1.76 6.93 21.15
C MET A 232 -1.80 8.31 20.47
N ILE A 233 -2.83 9.13 20.70
CA ILE A 233 -2.93 10.50 20.16
C ILE A 233 -1.75 11.37 20.61
N LYS A 234 -1.40 11.35 21.91
CA LYS A 234 -0.22 12.08 22.42
C LYS A 234 1.06 11.65 21.70
N ASN A 235 1.29 10.35 21.60
CA ASN A 235 2.50 9.80 20.98
C ASN A 235 2.56 10.14 19.48
N THR A 236 1.43 10.06 18.76
CA THR A 236 1.36 10.46 17.34
C THR A 236 1.61 11.95 17.15
N ILE A 237 1.03 12.84 17.97
CA ILE A 237 1.27 14.29 17.85
C ILE A 237 2.75 14.64 18.12
N GLN A 238 3.36 14.02 19.14
CA GLN A 238 4.78 14.20 19.44
C GLN A 238 5.64 13.70 18.27
N TRP A 239 5.43 12.47 17.82
CA TRP A 239 6.14 11.89 16.67
C TRP A 239 6.00 12.74 15.39
N ARG A 240 4.83 13.33 15.12
CA ARG A 240 4.63 14.22 13.96
C ARG A 240 5.53 15.46 14.01
N LYS A 241 5.76 16.01 15.22
CA LYS A 241 6.69 17.12 15.45
C LYS A 241 8.13 16.67 15.29
N ASP A 242 8.51 15.58 15.96
CA ASP A 242 9.89 15.05 15.95
C ASP A 242 10.35 14.61 14.54
N PHE A 243 9.45 14.04 13.74
CA PHE A 243 9.73 13.63 12.35
C PHE A 243 9.67 14.81 11.35
N GLY A 244 9.20 15.97 11.78
CA GLY A 244 9.08 17.20 10.99
C GLY A 244 8.02 17.14 9.90
N ILE A 245 6.85 16.52 10.17
CA ILE A 245 5.86 16.15 9.14
C ILE A 245 5.36 17.33 8.28
N GLU A 246 5.09 18.49 8.89
CA GLU A 246 4.55 19.63 8.13
C GLU A 246 5.63 20.31 7.24
N ALA A 247 6.92 20.16 7.57
CA ALA A 247 8.02 20.54 6.69
C ALA A 247 8.24 19.49 5.58
N LEU A 248 8.21 18.20 5.96
CA LEU A 248 8.33 17.06 5.05
C LEU A 248 7.35 17.12 3.88
N LEU A 249 6.15 17.66 4.05
CA LEU A 249 5.17 17.85 2.96
C LEU A 249 5.74 18.57 1.73
N ASN A 250 6.69 19.49 1.94
CA ASN A 250 7.24 20.40 0.93
C ASN A 250 8.71 20.07 0.56
N GLU A 251 9.28 19.05 1.20
CA GLU A 251 10.64 18.55 0.95
C GLU A 251 10.72 17.88 -0.43
N ASP A 252 11.76 18.20 -1.23
CA ASP A 252 12.04 17.43 -2.44
C ASP A 252 12.82 16.17 -2.09
N LEU A 253 12.22 15.02 -2.43
CA LEU A 253 12.78 13.70 -2.19
C LEU A 253 13.05 12.92 -3.48
N GLY A 254 12.67 13.47 -4.64
CA GLY A 254 12.75 12.80 -5.95
C GLY A 254 11.51 11.97 -6.33
N ASP A 255 11.47 11.67 -7.64
CA ASP A 255 10.38 11.04 -8.40
C ASP A 255 10.60 9.54 -8.71
N ASP A 256 11.82 9.02 -8.47
CA ASP A 256 12.24 7.61 -8.72
C ASP A 256 11.26 6.51 -8.28
N LEU A 257 10.38 6.81 -7.33
CA LEU A 257 9.52 5.88 -6.61
C LEU A 257 8.04 5.95 -7.02
N GLU A 258 7.65 6.83 -7.97
CA GLU A 258 6.25 6.91 -8.45
C GLU A 258 5.74 5.58 -9.03
N LYS A 259 6.61 4.82 -9.71
CA LYS A 259 6.28 3.47 -10.21
C LYS A 259 6.14 2.43 -9.10
N VAL A 260 6.70 2.69 -7.93
CA VAL A 260 6.63 1.81 -6.75
C VAL A 260 5.34 2.06 -5.97
N VAL A 261 4.92 3.32 -5.81
CA VAL A 261 3.68 3.68 -5.11
C VAL A 261 2.98 4.86 -5.79
N PHE A 262 1.73 4.66 -6.19
CA PHE A 262 0.89 5.67 -6.83
C PHE A 262 -0.59 5.54 -6.43
N MET A 263 -1.34 6.63 -6.58
CA MET A 263 -2.80 6.67 -6.38
C MET A 263 -3.47 6.65 -7.75
N HIS A 264 -4.41 5.74 -8.01
CA HIS A 264 -5.10 5.67 -9.30
C HIS A 264 -6.53 5.11 -9.19
N GLY A 265 -7.53 5.91 -9.59
CA GLY A 265 -8.93 5.48 -9.58
C GLY A 265 -9.53 5.27 -8.18
N PHE A 266 -10.76 4.77 -8.16
CA PHE A 266 -11.58 4.60 -6.96
C PHE A 266 -12.22 3.21 -6.93
N ASP A 267 -12.39 2.66 -5.72
CA ASP A 267 -13.17 1.44 -5.52
C ASP A 267 -14.69 1.72 -5.60
N ARG A 268 -15.51 0.66 -5.59
CA ARG A 268 -16.98 0.73 -5.71
C ARG A 268 -17.68 1.40 -4.53
N ASP A 269 -16.99 1.57 -3.41
CA ASP A 269 -17.48 2.26 -2.21
C ASP A 269 -16.93 3.72 -2.15
N GLY A 270 -16.13 4.14 -3.13
CA GLY A 270 -15.58 5.50 -3.28
C GLY A 270 -14.18 5.72 -2.69
N HIS A 271 -13.52 4.68 -2.19
CA HIS A 271 -12.16 4.81 -1.63
C HIS A 271 -11.13 5.03 -2.74
N PRO A 272 -10.24 6.04 -2.65
CA PRO A 272 -9.15 6.20 -3.61
C PRO A 272 -8.18 5.02 -3.49
N VAL A 273 -7.77 4.46 -4.62
CA VAL A 273 -6.95 3.24 -4.66
C VAL A 273 -5.46 3.57 -4.70
N CYS A 274 -4.71 3.02 -3.74
CA CYS A 274 -3.27 3.10 -3.63
C CYS A 274 -2.64 1.79 -4.12
N TYR A 275 -1.80 1.86 -5.16
CA TYR A 275 -1.03 0.74 -5.66
C TYR A 275 0.35 0.71 -5.02
N ASN A 276 0.83 -0.47 -4.59
CA ASN A 276 2.20 -0.72 -4.14
C ASN A 276 2.81 -1.83 -5.01
N VAL A 277 3.84 -1.51 -5.81
CA VAL A 277 4.43 -2.41 -6.81
C VAL A 277 5.80 -2.91 -6.35
N TYR A 278 5.79 -4.01 -5.59
CA TYR A 278 7.02 -4.56 -5.00
C TYR A 278 7.99 -5.15 -6.04
N GLY A 279 7.52 -5.43 -7.25
CA GLY A 279 8.32 -5.92 -8.38
C GLY A 279 9.41 -4.94 -8.86
N GLU A 280 9.19 -3.63 -8.73
CA GLU A 280 10.17 -2.60 -9.16
C GLU A 280 11.50 -2.73 -8.41
N PHE A 281 11.47 -3.23 -7.17
CA PHE A 281 12.65 -3.54 -6.37
C PHE A 281 13.46 -4.76 -6.86
N GLN A 282 13.15 -5.33 -8.03
CA GLN A 282 14.09 -6.14 -8.80
C GLN A 282 15.16 -5.30 -9.50
N ASN A 283 14.87 -4.05 -9.89
CA ASN A 283 15.84 -3.15 -10.50
C ASN A 283 17.01 -2.93 -9.53
N LYS A 284 18.20 -3.39 -9.92
CA LYS A 284 19.41 -3.35 -9.07
C LYS A 284 19.84 -1.91 -8.74
N GLN A 285 19.66 -0.97 -9.67
CA GLN A 285 20.02 0.44 -9.49
C GLN A 285 19.06 1.10 -8.50
N LEU A 286 17.74 0.94 -8.70
CA LEU A 286 16.73 1.44 -7.75
C LEU A 286 16.93 0.82 -6.37
N TYR A 287 17.07 -0.52 -6.29
CA TYR A 287 17.28 -1.21 -5.02
C TYR A 287 18.52 -0.70 -4.26
N ALA A 288 19.64 -0.45 -4.95
CA ALA A 288 20.82 0.13 -4.33
C ALA A 288 20.57 1.59 -3.90
N LYS A 289 19.94 2.41 -4.75
CA LYS A 289 19.57 3.82 -4.48
C LYS A 289 18.59 3.95 -3.30
N THR A 290 17.80 2.92 -3.00
CA THR A 290 16.78 2.93 -1.94
C THR A 290 17.22 2.22 -0.64
N PHE A 291 18.07 1.18 -0.69
CA PHE A 291 18.30 0.30 0.47
C PHE A 291 19.77 -0.02 0.82
N SER A 292 20.78 0.53 0.12
CA SER A 292 22.19 0.13 0.35
C SER A 292 22.75 0.47 1.73
N ASP A 293 22.16 1.46 2.41
CA ASP A 293 22.63 2.04 3.66
C ASP A 293 21.45 2.66 4.43
N GLU A 294 21.71 3.08 5.66
CA GLU A 294 20.69 3.61 6.57
C GLU A 294 20.12 4.96 6.14
N GLU A 295 20.95 5.82 5.54
CA GLU A 295 20.52 7.14 5.02
C GLU A 295 19.49 6.97 3.90
N LYS A 296 19.75 6.10 2.92
CA LYS A 296 18.79 5.82 1.83
C LYS A 296 17.53 5.13 2.33
N ARG A 297 17.64 4.21 3.31
CA ARG A 297 16.46 3.61 3.96
C ARG A 297 15.61 4.68 4.68
N MET A 298 16.25 5.63 5.35
CA MET A 298 15.56 6.74 6.01
C MET A 298 14.94 7.70 4.99
N LYS A 299 15.63 8.00 3.88
CA LYS A 299 15.07 8.80 2.78
C LYS A 299 13.85 8.12 2.15
N PHE A 300 13.91 6.80 1.92
CA PHE A 300 12.75 6.01 1.46
C PHE A 300 11.59 6.06 2.45
N LEU A 301 11.87 5.96 3.75
CA LEU A 301 10.85 6.07 4.79
C LEU A 301 10.22 7.46 4.81
N ARG A 302 11.02 8.54 4.78
CA ARG A 302 10.53 9.93 4.64
C ARG A 302 9.66 10.08 3.40
N TRP A 303 10.08 9.57 2.24
CA TRP A 303 9.29 9.60 1.00
C TRP A 303 7.96 8.85 1.13
N ARG A 304 7.96 7.63 1.67
CA ARG A 304 6.75 6.82 1.82
C ARG A 304 5.74 7.45 2.77
N ILE A 305 6.23 8.15 3.80
CA ILE A 305 5.44 8.92 4.75
C ILE A 305 4.95 10.23 4.12
N GLN A 306 5.77 10.96 3.37
CA GLN A 306 5.35 12.16 2.61
C GLN A 306 4.22 11.82 1.64
N PHE A 307 4.37 10.74 0.85
CA PHE A 307 3.34 10.24 -0.05
C PHE A 307 2.03 9.95 0.69
N LEU A 308 2.12 9.28 1.85
CA LEU A 308 0.94 8.93 2.66
C LEU A 308 0.28 10.18 3.26
N GLU A 309 1.04 11.11 3.82
CA GLU A 309 0.57 12.38 4.38
C GLU A 309 -0.08 13.30 3.32
N ARG A 310 0.47 13.34 2.10
CA ARG A 310 -0.11 14.02 0.93
C ARG A 310 -1.38 13.33 0.43
N SER A 311 -1.48 12.01 0.55
CA SER A 311 -2.66 11.23 0.15
C SER A 311 -3.79 11.35 1.18
N ILE A 312 -3.47 11.25 2.47
CA ILE A 312 -4.43 11.35 3.57
C ILE A 312 -5.07 12.75 3.65
N ARG A 313 -4.31 13.83 3.38
CA ARG A 313 -4.86 15.20 3.30
C ARG A 313 -5.88 15.41 2.18
N LYS A 314 -6.02 14.47 1.23
CA LYS A 314 -7.05 14.50 0.17
C LYS A 314 -8.33 13.73 0.55
N LEU A 315 -8.36 13.05 1.69
CA LEU A 315 -9.53 12.29 2.16
C LEU A 315 -10.60 13.21 2.76
N ASN A 316 -11.86 12.77 2.70
CA ASN A 316 -12.99 13.51 3.25
C ASN A 316 -13.24 13.09 4.71
N PHE A 317 -12.68 13.86 5.65
CA PHE A 317 -12.87 13.63 7.08
C PHE A 317 -14.21 14.13 7.66
N ARG A 318 -15.15 14.65 6.87
CA ARG A 318 -16.48 14.98 7.39
C ARG A 318 -17.24 13.70 7.81
N PRO A 319 -18.18 13.75 8.76
CA PRO A 319 -19.02 12.61 9.11
C PRO A 319 -19.70 12.01 7.87
N GLY A 320 -19.58 10.69 7.70
CA GLY A 320 -20.05 9.98 6.51
C GLY A 320 -19.19 10.12 5.25
N GLY A 321 -18.07 10.86 5.32
CA GLY A 321 -17.09 10.98 4.25
C GLY A 321 -16.11 9.79 4.16
N VAL A 322 -15.58 9.59 2.96
CA VAL A 322 -14.52 8.62 2.66
C VAL A 322 -13.22 9.06 3.36
N SER A 323 -12.88 8.40 4.46
CA SER A 323 -11.73 8.72 5.32
C SER A 323 -10.65 7.61 5.32
N THR A 324 -10.71 6.71 4.34
CA THR A 324 -9.89 5.49 4.24
C THR A 324 -9.45 5.25 2.80
N ILE A 325 -8.39 4.46 2.63
CA ILE A 325 -7.72 4.15 1.36
C ILE A 325 -7.89 2.66 1.07
N PHE A 326 -8.17 2.31 -0.19
CA PHE A 326 -8.10 0.93 -0.67
C PHE A 326 -6.67 0.64 -1.16
N GLN A 327 -6.07 -0.48 -0.75
CA GLN A 327 -4.70 -0.81 -1.16
C GLN A 327 -4.66 -2.01 -2.11
N VAL A 328 -3.94 -1.88 -3.22
CA VAL A 328 -3.58 -2.98 -4.11
C VAL A 328 -2.09 -3.23 -4.02
N ASN A 329 -1.70 -4.44 -3.60
CA ASN A 329 -0.31 -4.81 -3.35
C ASN A 329 0.12 -5.83 -4.41
N ASP A 330 0.93 -5.39 -5.39
CA ASP A 330 1.40 -6.25 -6.46
C ASP A 330 2.67 -7.00 -6.05
N LEU A 331 2.52 -8.32 -5.87
CA LEU A 331 3.62 -9.24 -5.56
C LEU A 331 4.20 -9.91 -6.82
N LYS A 332 3.79 -9.49 -8.02
CA LYS A 332 4.48 -9.87 -9.27
C LYS A 332 5.95 -9.49 -9.13
N ASN A 333 6.84 -10.46 -9.36
CA ASN A 333 8.29 -10.26 -9.28
C ASN A 333 8.82 -9.74 -7.92
N SER A 334 8.03 -9.74 -6.84
CA SER A 334 8.47 -9.23 -5.53
C SER A 334 9.76 -9.94 -5.07
N PRO A 335 10.78 -9.21 -4.57
CA PRO A 335 12.00 -9.82 -4.08
C PRO A 335 11.74 -10.85 -2.96
N GLY A 336 12.29 -12.06 -3.13
CA GLY A 336 12.15 -13.14 -2.15
C GLY A 336 12.88 -12.89 -0.82
N PRO A 337 12.73 -13.81 0.16
CA PRO A 337 13.17 -13.60 1.55
C PRO A 337 14.68 -13.33 1.71
N GLY A 338 15.53 -13.68 0.75
CA GLY A 338 16.96 -13.36 0.76
C GLY A 338 17.30 -11.86 0.85
N LYS A 339 16.40 -10.94 0.45
CA LYS A 339 16.65 -9.48 0.54
C LYS A 339 16.43 -8.94 1.97
N ARG A 340 17.42 -9.15 2.86
CA ARG A 340 17.39 -8.73 4.28
C ARG A 340 17.08 -7.25 4.49
N GLU A 341 17.74 -6.34 3.78
CA GLU A 341 17.57 -4.89 4.00
C GLU A 341 16.16 -4.39 3.68
N LEU A 342 15.53 -4.94 2.64
CA LEU A 342 14.11 -4.66 2.33
C LEU A 342 13.18 -5.14 3.44
N ARG A 343 13.45 -6.30 4.06
CA ARG A 343 12.68 -6.79 5.21
C ARG A 343 12.83 -5.88 6.43
N ILE A 344 14.05 -5.39 6.70
CA ILE A 344 14.31 -4.43 7.79
C ILE A 344 13.56 -3.13 7.55
N ALA A 345 13.73 -2.50 6.39
CA ALA A 345 13.05 -1.25 6.02
C ALA A 345 11.52 -1.40 6.04
N THR A 346 10.99 -2.53 5.55
CA THR A 346 9.53 -2.77 5.56
C THR A 346 9.01 -3.01 6.97
N LYS A 347 9.74 -3.70 7.86
CA LYS A 347 9.35 -3.85 9.27
C LYS A 347 9.38 -2.49 10.00
N GLN A 348 10.39 -1.66 9.77
CA GLN A 348 10.48 -0.31 10.35
C GLN A 348 9.31 0.58 9.87
N ALA A 349 9.07 0.62 8.56
CA ALA A 349 7.95 1.35 7.97
C ALA A 349 6.60 0.87 8.53
N LEU A 350 6.40 -0.45 8.60
CA LEU A 350 5.18 -1.05 9.12
C LEU A 350 4.95 -0.72 10.60
N GLN A 351 5.98 -0.77 11.45
CA GLN A 351 5.87 -0.39 12.86
C GLN A 351 5.39 1.06 13.01
N LEU A 352 6.06 1.99 12.32
CA LEU A 352 5.73 3.41 12.31
C LEU A 352 4.27 3.65 11.86
N LEU A 353 3.79 2.89 10.86
CA LEU A 353 2.41 2.94 10.40
C LEU A 353 1.40 2.42 11.45
N GLN A 354 1.72 1.42 12.29
CA GLN A 354 0.79 0.96 13.34
C GLN A 354 0.63 1.98 14.46
N ASP A 355 1.72 2.66 14.80
CA ASP A 355 1.78 3.56 15.95
C ASP A 355 1.25 4.96 15.63
N ASN A 356 1.30 5.37 14.35
CA ASN A 356 0.97 6.72 13.93
C ASN A 356 -0.11 6.85 12.86
N TYR A 357 -0.59 5.76 12.23
CA TYR A 357 -1.60 5.81 11.15
C TYR A 357 -2.75 4.80 11.37
N PRO A 358 -3.52 4.94 12.46
CA PRO A 358 -4.64 4.03 12.78
C PRO A 358 -5.78 4.10 11.73
N GLU A 359 -6.33 2.94 11.38
CA GLU A 359 -7.60 2.80 10.65
C GLU A 359 -7.73 3.67 9.38
N PHE A 360 -6.66 3.74 8.59
CA PHE A 360 -6.63 4.39 7.26
C PHE A 360 -6.86 3.44 6.08
N VAL A 361 -7.03 2.14 6.31
CA VAL A 361 -7.10 1.12 5.25
C VAL A 361 -8.45 0.42 5.27
N ALA A 362 -9.24 0.62 4.22
CA ALA A 362 -10.55 -0.02 4.04
C ALA A 362 -10.41 -1.51 3.64
N LYS A 363 -9.44 -1.81 2.76
CA LYS A 363 -9.12 -3.17 2.31
C LYS A 363 -7.70 -3.23 1.73
N GLN A 364 -7.07 -4.39 1.80
CA GLN A 364 -5.81 -4.72 1.12
C GLN A 364 -6.02 -5.93 0.20
N VAL A 365 -5.84 -5.73 -1.11
CA VAL A 365 -5.89 -6.79 -2.12
C VAL A 365 -4.49 -7.05 -2.67
N PHE A 366 -3.94 -8.19 -2.29
CA PHE A 366 -2.66 -8.66 -2.81
C PHE A 366 -2.90 -9.39 -4.13
N ILE A 367 -2.26 -8.91 -5.20
CA ILE A 367 -2.39 -9.46 -6.55
C ILE A 367 -1.09 -10.10 -7.02
N ASN A 368 -1.20 -10.96 -8.03
CA ASN A 368 -0.10 -11.73 -8.60
C ASN A 368 0.68 -12.56 -7.57
N VAL A 369 0.02 -12.92 -6.46
CA VAL A 369 0.60 -13.56 -5.28
C VAL A 369 1.29 -14.87 -5.66
N PRO A 370 2.59 -15.04 -5.36
CA PRO A 370 3.31 -16.28 -5.62
C PRO A 370 2.66 -17.48 -4.94
N TRP A 371 2.69 -18.65 -5.59
CA TRP A 371 2.00 -19.85 -5.10
C TRP A 371 2.47 -20.30 -3.70
N TRP A 372 3.75 -20.09 -3.37
CA TRP A 372 4.31 -20.38 -2.06
C TRP A 372 3.75 -19.45 -0.96
N TYR A 373 3.46 -18.19 -1.30
CA TYR A 373 2.86 -17.22 -0.37
C TYR A 373 1.41 -17.60 -0.06
N LEU A 374 0.66 -18.16 -1.02
CA LEU A 374 -0.70 -18.67 -0.77
C LEU A 374 -0.71 -19.85 0.22
N ALA A 375 0.27 -20.75 0.13
CA ALA A 375 0.45 -21.84 1.11
C ALA A 375 0.80 -21.28 2.50
N PHE A 376 1.71 -20.30 2.56
CA PHE A 376 2.09 -19.61 3.79
C PHE A 376 0.92 -18.86 4.45
N HIS A 377 0.17 -18.05 3.70
CA HIS A 377 -1.04 -17.39 4.16
C HIS A 377 -2.07 -18.39 4.71
N THR A 378 -2.27 -19.52 4.03
CA THR A 378 -3.20 -20.56 4.51
C THR A 378 -2.79 -21.08 5.89
N MET A 379 -1.49 -21.32 6.11
CA MET A 379 -0.94 -21.80 7.40
C MET A 379 -1.06 -20.77 8.55
N ILE A 380 -0.87 -19.48 8.27
CA ILE A 380 -0.94 -18.42 9.31
C ILE A 380 -2.36 -17.88 9.52
N SER A 381 -3.28 -18.10 8.57
CA SER A 381 -4.66 -17.61 8.65
C SER A 381 -5.43 -18.00 9.93
N PRO A 382 -5.25 -19.16 10.60
CA PRO A 382 -5.95 -19.46 11.84
C PRO A 382 -5.68 -18.43 12.95
N PHE A 383 -4.48 -17.85 12.97
CA PHE A 383 -4.01 -16.91 14.00
C PHE A 383 -4.42 -15.45 13.74
N MET A 384 -5.03 -15.14 12.60
CA MET A 384 -5.54 -13.80 12.29
C MET A 384 -6.94 -13.57 12.88
N THR A 385 -7.23 -12.35 13.36
CA THR A 385 -8.57 -11.97 13.85
C THR A 385 -9.57 -11.84 12.70
N GLN A 386 -10.87 -11.72 13.01
CA GLN A 386 -11.88 -11.49 11.96
C GLN A 386 -11.74 -10.13 11.28
N ARG A 387 -11.42 -9.04 12.01
CA ARG A 387 -11.18 -7.70 11.41
C ARG A 387 -10.02 -7.73 10.41
N THR A 388 -8.96 -8.50 10.70
CA THR A 388 -7.90 -8.76 9.71
C THR A 388 -8.45 -9.57 8.51
N LYS A 389 -9.08 -10.73 8.77
CA LYS A 389 -9.57 -11.63 7.70
C LYS A 389 -10.54 -10.98 6.71
N SER A 390 -11.30 -9.97 7.11
CA SER A 390 -12.24 -9.25 6.23
C SER A 390 -11.61 -8.12 5.41
N LYS A 391 -10.49 -7.56 5.89
CA LYS A 391 -9.72 -6.52 5.19
C LYS A 391 -8.65 -7.09 4.25
N PHE A 392 -8.23 -8.34 4.43
CA PHE A 392 -7.15 -8.95 3.63
C PHE A 392 -7.65 -9.92 2.56
N VAL A 393 -7.24 -9.72 1.30
CA VAL A 393 -7.61 -10.55 0.14
C VAL A 393 -6.35 -10.93 -0.65
N PHE A 394 -6.23 -12.18 -1.09
CA PHE A 394 -5.07 -12.67 -1.84
C PHE A 394 -5.48 -13.33 -3.16
N ALA A 395 -4.83 -12.95 -4.26
CA ALA A 395 -5.08 -13.48 -5.60
C ALA A 395 -3.78 -13.83 -6.33
N GLY A 396 -3.63 -15.10 -6.73
CA GLY A 396 -2.55 -15.51 -7.64
C GLY A 396 -2.73 -14.91 -9.06
N PRO A 397 -1.69 -14.91 -9.91
CA PRO A 397 -1.66 -14.16 -11.17
C PRO A 397 -2.86 -14.37 -12.11
N SER A 398 -3.36 -15.60 -12.23
CA SER A 398 -4.53 -15.93 -13.07
C SER A 398 -5.88 -15.48 -12.50
N LYS A 399 -5.88 -14.85 -11.31
CA LYS A 399 -7.06 -14.38 -10.58
C LYS A 399 -6.99 -12.91 -10.13
N SER A 400 -5.89 -12.21 -10.42
CA SER A 400 -5.69 -10.80 -10.08
C SER A 400 -6.86 -9.92 -10.56
N ALA A 401 -7.08 -9.82 -11.87
CA ALA A 401 -8.15 -9.00 -12.46
C ALA A 401 -9.56 -9.41 -12.00
N GLU A 402 -9.89 -10.72 -12.04
CA GLU A 402 -11.18 -11.24 -11.54
C GLU A 402 -11.39 -11.00 -10.03
N THR A 403 -10.35 -10.66 -9.28
CA THR A 403 -10.46 -10.28 -7.86
C THR A 403 -10.55 -8.78 -7.67
N LEU A 404 -9.83 -7.98 -8.47
CA LEU A 404 -9.97 -6.51 -8.46
C LEU A 404 -11.38 -6.08 -8.85
N PHE A 405 -11.98 -6.66 -9.90
CA PHE A 405 -13.30 -6.24 -10.41
C PHE A 405 -14.47 -6.43 -9.41
N LYS A 406 -14.28 -7.25 -8.37
CA LYS A 406 -15.23 -7.41 -7.26
C LYS A 406 -15.33 -6.16 -6.39
N TYR A 407 -14.28 -5.33 -6.38
CA TYR A 407 -14.12 -4.19 -5.48
C TYR A 407 -13.93 -2.87 -6.23
N ILE A 408 -13.33 -2.88 -7.42
CA ILE A 408 -13.00 -1.70 -8.23
C ILE A 408 -13.67 -1.89 -9.60
N SER A 409 -14.37 -0.90 -10.15
CA SER A 409 -14.92 -1.04 -11.51
C SER A 409 -13.81 -1.08 -12.58
N PRO A 410 -13.96 -1.82 -13.69
CA PRO A 410 -12.87 -2.03 -14.65
C PRO A 410 -12.28 -0.73 -15.23
N GLU A 411 -13.11 0.30 -15.43
CA GLU A 411 -12.75 1.65 -15.86
C GLU A 411 -11.82 2.40 -14.89
N HIS A 412 -11.83 2.07 -13.59
CA HIS A 412 -10.89 2.62 -12.61
C HIS A 412 -9.61 1.77 -12.43
N VAL A 413 -9.58 0.53 -12.96
CA VAL A 413 -8.40 -0.35 -12.83
C VAL A 413 -7.41 -0.07 -13.97
N PRO A 414 -6.11 0.20 -13.68
CA PRO A 414 -5.08 0.36 -14.70
C PRO A 414 -4.99 -0.81 -15.68
N ILE A 415 -4.69 -0.51 -16.95
CA ILE A 415 -4.55 -1.51 -18.02
C ILE A 415 -3.55 -2.62 -17.66
N GLN A 416 -2.46 -2.33 -16.96
CA GLN A 416 -1.49 -3.35 -16.52
C GLN A 416 -2.06 -4.41 -15.55
N TYR A 417 -3.19 -4.12 -14.89
CA TYR A 417 -3.89 -5.01 -13.97
C TYR A 417 -5.18 -5.63 -14.52
N GLY A 418 -5.46 -5.39 -15.81
CA GLY A 418 -6.54 -6.03 -16.56
C GLY A 418 -7.76 -5.15 -16.84
N GLY A 419 -7.83 -3.93 -16.28
CA GLY A 419 -8.94 -3.00 -16.49
C GLY A 419 -8.87 -2.20 -17.79
N LEU A 420 -9.49 -1.03 -17.79
CA LEU A 420 -9.61 -0.14 -18.96
C LEU A 420 -8.98 1.24 -18.75
N SER A 421 -8.51 1.56 -17.55
CA SER A 421 -7.90 2.86 -17.30
C SER A 421 -6.51 2.96 -17.95
N VAL A 422 -6.38 3.91 -18.88
CA VAL A 422 -5.11 4.51 -19.31
C VAL A 422 -4.65 5.57 -18.30
N ASP A 423 -3.38 5.99 -18.41
CA ASP A 423 -2.90 7.21 -17.76
C ASP A 423 -3.34 8.43 -18.59
N TYR A 424 -3.78 9.50 -17.92
CA TYR A 424 -4.32 10.72 -18.54
C TYR A 424 -3.31 11.52 -19.40
N CYS A 425 -2.08 11.04 -19.53
CA CYS A 425 -1.01 11.63 -20.34
C CYS A 425 -1.13 11.25 -21.83
N ASP A 426 -1.79 10.13 -22.16
CA ASP A 426 -2.13 9.82 -23.54
C ASP A 426 -3.25 10.76 -24.03
N CYS A 427 -3.06 11.33 -25.22
CA CYS A 427 -3.78 12.53 -25.64
C CYS A 427 -5.27 12.30 -25.93
N ASN A 428 -6.10 12.60 -24.91
CA ASN A 428 -7.56 12.64 -24.94
C ASN A 428 -8.20 11.30 -25.36
N PRO A 429 -8.27 10.28 -24.47
CA PRO A 429 -8.97 9.04 -24.75
C PRO A 429 -10.46 9.29 -25.00
N GLU A 430 -11.06 8.51 -25.91
CA GLU A 430 -12.50 8.56 -26.24
C GLU A 430 -13.40 8.23 -25.02
N PHE A 431 -12.84 7.65 -23.95
CA PHE A 431 -13.51 7.29 -22.71
C PHE A 431 -12.71 7.72 -21.48
N THR A 432 -13.38 8.31 -20.47
CA THR A 432 -12.79 8.67 -19.17
C THR A 432 -13.07 7.60 -18.12
N ILE A 433 -12.75 7.84 -16.84
CA ILE A 433 -13.19 6.97 -15.73
C ILE A 433 -14.69 7.09 -15.43
N ASP A 434 -15.38 8.09 -15.98
CA ASP A 434 -16.79 8.36 -15.77
C ASP A 434 -17.70 7.56 -16.73
N ASP A 435 -17.10 6.91 -17.74
CA ASP A 435 -17.77 6.06 -18.71
C ASP A 435 -17.79 4.59 -18.23
N PRO A 436 -18.91 4.06 -17.70
CA PRO A 436 -18.94 2.78 -17.01
C PRO A 436 -18.75 1.58 -17.96
N ALA A 437 -17.96 0.59 -17.54
CA ALA A 437 -17.69 -0.60 -18.34
C ALA A 437 -18.62 -1.78 -17.99
N THR A 438 -19.08 -2.49 -19.02
CA THR A 438 -19.89 -3.71 -18.86
C THR A 438 -19.00 -4.95 -18.82
N GLU A 439 -19.12 -5.75 -17.77
CA GLU A 439 -18.39 -7.02 -17.60
C GLU A 439 -19.25 -8.24 -17.98
N ILE A 440 -18.79 -9.03 -18.96
CA ILE A 440 -19.40 -10.30 -19.39
C ILE A 440 -18.43 -11.45 -19.16
N THR A 441 -18.95 -12.64 -18.83
CA THR A 441 -18.13 -13.86 -18.71
C THR A 441 -18.30 -14.75 -19.94
N VAL A 442 -17.30 -14.77 -20.82
CA VAL A 442 -17.26 -15.63 -22.01
C VAL A 442 -16.94 -17.06 -21.55
N LYS A 443 -17.80 -18.03 -21.90
CA LYS A 443 -17.67 -19.43 -21.47
C LYS A 443 -16.58 -20.15 -22.30
N PRO A 444 -15.99 -21.25 -21.80
CA PRO A 444 -15.11 -22.11 -22.60
C PRO A 444 -15.80 -22.58 -23.88
N ALA A 445 -15.05 -22.68 -24.99
CA ALA A 445 -15.54 -23.17 -26.29
C ALA A 445 -16.88 -22.53 -26.77
N THR A 446 -17.03 -21.20 -26.61
CA THR A 446 -18.23 -20.47 -27.05
C THR A 446 -17.92 -19.14 -27.70
N LYS A 447 -18.82 -18.70 -28.58
CA LYS A 447 -18.91 -17.32 -29.06
C LYS A 447 -19.83 -16.51 -28.14
N GLN A 448 -19.36 -15.36 -27.70
CA GLN A 448 -20.16 -14.33 -27.04
C GLN A 448 -20.36 -13.17 -28.02
N ASN A 449 -21.61 -12.76 -28.19
CA ASN A 449 -21.96 -11.57 -28.95
C ASN A 449 -22.35 -10.43 -28.01
N VAL A 450 -22.05 -9.21 -28.41
CA VAL A 450 -22.63 -7.97 -27.86
C VAL A 450 -23.31 -7.26 -29.02
N GLU A 451 -24.55 -6.81 -28.82
CA GLU A 451 -25.33 -6.11 -29.83
C GLU A 451 -25.56 -4.65 -29.40
N ILE A 452 -25.19 -3.70 -30.27
CA ILE A 452 -25.46 -2.27 -30.11
C ILE A 452 -26.49 -1.88 -31.18
N ILE A 453 -27.73 -1.62 -30.75
CA ILE A 453 -28.86 -1.31 -31.66
C ILE A 453 -28.80 0.16 -32.06
N ILE A 454 -29.00 0.44 -33.36
CA ILE A 454 -28.90 1.78 -33.95
C ILE A 454 -30.29 2.27 -34.35
N TYR A 455 -30.76 3.33 -33.68
CA TYR A 455 -32.09 3.93 -33.86
C TYR A 455 -32.11 5.20 -34.73
N GLU A 456 -30.94 5.79 -34.99
CA GLU A 456 -30.78 7.01 -35.80
C GLU A 456 -29.36 7.08 -36.41
N LYS A 457 -29.08 8.11 -37.22
CA LYS A 457 -27.77 8.27 -37.86
C LYS A 457 -26.75 8.79 -36.84
N CYS A 458 -25.73 7.99 -36.53
CA CYS A 458 -24.79 8.26 -35.45
C CYS A 458 -23.39 7.68 -35.73
N THR A 459 -22.37 8.24 -35.09
CA THR A 459 -21.05 7.60 -35.01
C THR A 459 -21.00 6.80 -33.71
N VAL A 460 -20.83 5.49 -33.80
CA VAL A 460 -20.63 4.66 -32.60
C VAL A 460 -19.13 4.55 -32.37
N VAL A 461 -18.70 4.88 -31.16
CA VAL A 461 -17.33 4.65 -30.68
C VAL A 461 -17.41 3.57 -29.62
N TRP A 462 -16.52 2.58 -29.63
CA TRP A 462 -16.44 1.56 -28.59
C TRP A 462 -14.99 1.18 -28.28
N GLU A 463 -14.79 0.69 -27.06
CA GLU A 463 -13.57 -0.01 -26.68
C GLU A 463 -13.92 -1.39 -26.10
N ILE A 464 -13.03 -2.35 -26.33
CA ILE A 464 -13.22 -3.74 -25.93
C ILE A 464 -11.93 -4.36 -25.38
N ARG A 465 -12.06 -5.05 -24.25
CA ARG A 465 -11.01 -5.84 -23.62
C ARG A 465 -11.54 -7.14 -23.02
N VAL A 466 -11.21 -8.27 -23.63
CA VAL A 466 -11.17 -9.55 -22.88
C VAL A 466 -9.91 -9.60 -21.99
N VAL A 467 -9.93 -10.25 -20.82
CA VAL A 467 -8.75 -10.37 -19.95
C VAL A 467 -7.88 -11.55 -20.38
N GLY A 468 -6.63 -11.28 -20.75
CA GLY A 468 -5.63 -12.27 -21.15
C GLY A 468 -6.01 -12.96 -22.47
N TRP A 469 -5.84 -12.26 -23.59
CA TRP A 469 -6.33 -12.69 -24.90
C TRP A 469 -5.74 -14.02 -25.36
N GLU A 470 -6.64 -14.97 -25.64
CA GLU A 470 -6.41 -16.24 -26.35
C GLU A 470 -7.71 -16.53 -27.13
N VAL A 471 -8.21 -15.51 -27.83
CA VAL A 471 -9.59 -15.41 -28.35
C VAL A 471 -9.56 -14.88 -29.78
N SER A 472 -10.66 -14.98 -30.52
CA SER A 472 -10.83 -14.25 -31.79
C SER A 472 -11.86 -13.14 -31.61
N TYR A 473 -11.59 -11.94 -32.13
CA TYR A 473 -12.51 -10.80 -32.09
C TYR A 473 -12.80 -10.28 -33.49
N GLY A 474 -14.07 -10.01 -33.79
CA GLY A 474 -14.53 -9.32 -34.98
C GLY A 474 -15.70 -8.39 -34.68
N ALA A 475 -15.92 -7.42 -35.56
CA ALA A 475 -17.01 -6.45 -35.48
C ALA A 475 -17.69 -6.28 -36.83
N GLU A 476 -19.02 -6.32 -36.85
CA GLU A 476 -19.83 -6.26 -38.07
C GLU A 476 -21.04 -5.33 -37.86
N PHE A 477 -21.40 -4.53 -38.85
CA PHE A 477 -22.69 -3.82 -38.87
C PHE A 477 -23.70 -4.59 -39.73
N VAL A 478 -24.86 -4.88 -39.15
CA VAL A 478 -25.98 -5.57 -39.78
C VAL A 478 -27.11 -4.55 -39.96
N PRO A 479 -27.38 -4.08 -41.20
CA PRO A 479 -28.55 -3.23 -41.49
C PRO A 479 -29.87 -3.93 -41.15
N GLU A 480 -30.90 -3.16 -40.80
CA GLU A 480 -32.26 -3.70 -40.66
C GLU A 480 -32.92 -3.99 -42.02
N ALA A 481 -32.51 -3.28 -43.06
CA ALA A 481 -33.00 -3.45 -44.43
C ALA A 481 -32.54 -4.79 -45.04
N LYS A 482 -33.50 -5.68 -45.34
CA LYS A 482 -33.27 -7.09 -45.76
C LYS A 482 -32.60 -7.25 -47.13
N ASP A 483 -32.54 -6.18 -47.91
CA ASP A 483 -31.90 -6.09 -49.22
C ASP A 483 -30.42 -5.66 -49.14
N LYS A 484 -29.93 -5.29 -47.95
CA LYS A 484 -28.54 -4.84 -47.73
C LYS A 484 -27.65 -5.93 -47.12
N TYR A 485 -26.35 -5.78 -47.37
CA TYR A 485 -25.32 -6.70 -46.91
C TYR A 485 -24.73 -6.26 -45.56
N THR A 486 -24.38 -7.23 -44.71
CA THR A 486 -23.55 -7.01 -43.52
C THR A 486 -22.21 -6.37 -43.90
N ILE A 487 -21.86 -5.27 -43.22
CA ILE A 487 -20.59 -4.57 -43.40
C ILE A 487 -19.61 -5.09 -42.34
N ILE A 488 -18.53 -5.74 -42.77
CA ILE A 488 -17.46 -6.19 -41.85
C ILE A 488 -16.60 -4.98 -41.49
N ILE A 489 -16.69 -4.54 -40.22
CA ILE A 489 -15.90 -3.43 -39.66
C ILE A 489 -14.50 -3.94 -39.30
N GLN A 490 -14.44 -5.07 -38.59
CA GLN A 490 -13.22 -5.81 -38.30
C GLN A 490 -13.44 -7.31 -38.57
N LYS A 491 -12.62 -7.88 -39.45
CA LYS A 491 -12.57 -9.33 -39.69
C LYS A 491 -12.20 -10.06 -38.38
N PRO A 492 -12.78 -11.24 -38.10
CA PRO A 492 -12.40 -12.06 -36.94
C PRO A 492 -10.89 -12.38 -36.89
N THR A 493 -10.18 -11.69 -36.00
CA THR A 493 -8.72 -11.78 -35.82
C THR A 493 -8.41 -12.44 -34.49
N LYS A 494 -7.43 -13.36 -34.48
CA LYS A 494 -6.93 -13.97 -33.24
C LYS A 494 -6.09 -12.96 -32.46
N LEU A 495 -6.31 -12.91 -31.16
CA LEU A 495 -5.67 -12.00 -30.23
C LEU A 495 -4.98 -12.79 -29.11
N SER A 496 -3.81 -12.33 -28.73
CA SER A 496 -2.85 -12.95 -27.80
C SER A 496 -2.55 -12.03 -26.60
N PRO A 497 -1.91 -12.52 -25.52
CA PRO A 497 -1.65 -11.70 -24.33
C PRO A 497 -0.59 -10.61 -24.53
N THR A 498 0.02 -10.55 -25.71
CA THR A 498 1.07 -9.59 -26.12
C THR A 498 0.59 -8.55 -27.12
N ASP A 499 -0.63 -8.67 -27.64
CA ASP A 499 -1.24 -7.65 -28.51
C ASP A 499 -1.76 -6.46 -27.70
N GLU A 500 -2.29 -5.44 -28.38
CA GLU A 500 -2.88 -4.25 -27.75
C GLU A 500 -3.89 -4.65 -26.65
N PRO A 501 -3.76 -4.14 -25.42
CA PRO A 501 -4.52 -4.65 -24.29
C PRO A 501 -6.00 -4.23 -24.32
N VAL A 502 -6.35 -3.21 -25.10
CA VAL A 502 -7.70 -2.69 -25.36
C VAL A 502 -7.74 -2.36 -26.85
N VAL A 503 -8.80 -2.76 -27.56
CA VAL A 503 -9.04 -2.33 -28.95
C VAL A 503 -10.13 -1.26 -28.94
N CYS A 504 -9.82 -0.07 -29.48
CA CYS A 504 -10.72 1.06 -29.60
C CYS A 504 -11.08 1.28 -31.07
N GLN A 505 -12.36 1.48 -31.38
CA GLN A 505 -12.85 1.64 -32.76
C GLN A 505 -13.99 2.65 -32.83
N ARG A 506 -14.15 3.26 -34.01
CA ARG A 506 -15.33 4.05 -34.35
C ARG A 506 -15.89 3.67 -35.71
N PHE A 507 -17.22 3.71 -35.85
CA PHE A 507 -17.91 3.41 -37.09
C PHE A 507 -19.09 4.37 -37.28
N LYS A 508 -19.16 4.99 -38.47
CA LYS A 508 -20.22 5.95 -38.81
C LYS A 508 -21.38 5.19 -39.46
N VAL A 509 -22.56 5.28 -38.86
CA VAL A 509 -23.77 4.57 -39.30
C VAL A 509 -24.79 5.57 -39.85
N ASP A 510 -25.16 5.44 -41.12
CA ASP A 510 -26.10 6.33 -41.80
C ASP A 510 -27.51 5.74 -41.97
N GLU A 511 -27.79 4.58 -41.36
CA GLU A 511 -29.08 3.88 -41.42
C GLU A 511 -29.38 3.05 -40.16
N LEU A 512 -30.56 2.42 -40.10
CA LEU A 512 -30.98 1.58 -38.97
C LEU A 512 -30.39 0.17 -39.06
N GLY A 513 -30.10 -0.43 -37.90
CA GLY A 513 -29.50 -1.75 -37.81
C GLY A 513 -28.88 -2.03 -36.43
N LYS A 514 -27.84 -2.87 -36.39
CA LYS A 514 -27.04 -3.10 -35.19
C LYS A 514 -25.57 -3.36 -35.48
N ILE A 515 -24.69 -2.91 -34.59
CA ILE A 515 -23.30 -3.36 -34.55
C ILE A 515 -23.22 -4.61 -33.67
N LEU A 516 -22.57 -5.64 -34.20
CA LEU A 516 -22.36 -6.95 -33.58
C LEU A 516 -20.87 -7.12 -33.26
N LEU A 517 -20.53 -7.11 -31.98
CA LEU A 517 -19.17 -7.40 -31.51
C LEU A 517 -19.10 -8.88 -31.12
N THR A 518 -18.32 -9.67 -31.85
CA THR A 518 -18.23 -11.14 -31.68
C THR A 518 -16.89 -11.53 -31.06
N VAL A 519 -16.93 -12.22 -29.93
CA VAL A 519 -15.76 -12.79 -29.24
C VAL A 519 -15.87 -14.30 -29.21
N ASP A 520 -14.98 -14.98 -29.94
CA ASP A 520 -14.85 -16.45 -29.96
C ASP A 520 -13.78 -16.90 -28.97
N ASN A 521 -14.16 -17.69 -27.96
CA ASN A 521 -13.24 -18.27 -26.98
C ASN A 521 -13.02 -19.77 -27.25
N PRO A 522 -11.97 -20.16 -27.99
CA PRO A 522 -11.64 -21.56 -28.26
C PRO A 522 -11.03 -22.28 -27.04
N THR A 523 -10.74 -21.58 -25.94
CA THR A 523 -10.02 -22.17 -24.80
C THR A 523 -10.95 -22.94 -23.87
N SER A 524 -10.37 -23.87 -23.10
CA SER A 524 -11.05 -24.59 -22.01
C SER A 524 -11.31 -23.75 -20.75
N LYS A 525 -10.93 -22.46 -20.74
CA LYS A 525 -11.04 -21.56 -19.60
C LYS A 525 -12.10 -20.48 -19.88
N LYS A 526 -12.86 -20.10 -18.85
CA LYS A 526 -13.71 -18.90 -18.95
C LYS A 526 -12.83 -17.66 -19.09
N LYS A 527 -13.26 -16.68 -19.87
CA LYS A 527 -12.61 -15.38 -20.05
C LYS A 527 -13.54 -14.27 -19.54
N LYS A 528 -12.98 -13.12 -19.14
CA LYS A 528 -13.77 -11.92 -18.77
C LYS A 528 -13.70 -10.92 -19.90
N LEU A 529 -14.82 -10.58 -20.50
CA LEU A 529 -15.00 -9.54 -21.50
C LEU A 529 -15.41 -8.24 -20.80
N LEU A 530 -14.75 -7.15 -21.13
CA LEU A 530 -15.04 -5.78 -20.74
C LEU A 530 -15.34 -5.01 -22.02
N TYR A 531 -16.37 -4.17 -22.04
CA TYR A 531 -16.61 -3.23 -23.13
C TYR A 531 -17.42 -2.01 -22.66
N ARG A 532 -17.31 -0.92 -23.41
CA ARG A 532 -18.17 0.26 -23.30
C ARG A 532 -18.26 0.95 -24.66
N PHE A 533 -19.31 1.71 -24.89
CA PHE A 533 -19.56 2.41 -26.14
C PHE A 533 -20.26 3.75 -25.92
N LYS A 534 -20.03 4.67 -26.86
CA LYS A 534 -20.70 5.97 -26.99
C LYS A 534 -21.41 6.02 -28.33
N VAL A 535 -22.47 6.82 -28.37
CA VAL A 535 -23.23 7.12 -29.59
C VAL A 535 -23.16 8.63 -29.79
N GLU A 536 -22.36 9.06 -30.75
CA GLU A 536 -22.18 10.46 -31.11
C GLU A 536 -23.20 10.85 -32.20
N PRO A 537 -23.89 12.00 -32.10
CA PRO A 537 -24.68 12.53 -33.22
C PRO A 537 -23.79 12.92 -34.41
N PHE A 538 -24.42 13.14 -35.57
CA PHE A 538 -23.78 13.46 -36.85
C PHE A 538 -23.34 14.92 -37.02
#